data_AF-A0A1M7RJF1-F1
#
_entry.id   AF-A0A1M7RJF1-F1
#
_cell.length_a   1.000
_cell.length_b   1.000
_cell.length_c   1.000
_cell.angle_alpha   90.00
_cell.angle_beta   90.00
_cell.angle_gamma   90.00
#
_symmetry.space_group_name_H-M   'P 1'
#
loop_
_entity.id
_entity.type
_entity.pdbx_description
1 polymer ?
#
loop_
_entity_poly.entity_id
_entity_poly.type
_entity_poly.pdbx_seq_one_letter_code
_entity_poly.pdbx_strand_id
1 'polypeptide(L)'
;MPRRRYWLSYVYVLVGALLLFSGFVLLYPVRHVEGFATELRISIGSNLIDLVLAVLVLQPLVLSLNRNAVRWRNRLDYRDVIRRINKAEDRVDLWKYWTGLLEPPHRQAFVTAVRAALDRGVRFRILLTDPSCPDAAERARQVAPTDAVTAMRQNIEQLAELTAELPSRNAELFGVRISAFGPAHAIYRVDDWLSYGLFRDRRVSENSQREVRVRGDLGELALEAFANRWDSAGLQGIAEHYTMCLRFTAPGEVVEHDLRYVLHDGEHWVDVGPHAVGPAHDVTVCGRGDERYVLADASPETRERALALYAAKYGPDQDAALLRLINP
;
A
#
# COMPACT_ATOMS: atom_id res chain seq x y z
N MET A 1 -5.20 -10.40 31.84
CA MET A 1 -6.24 -9.34 31.73
C MET A 1 -7.53 -9.89 31.08
N PRO A 2 -8.50 -10.42 31.86
CA PRO A 2 -9.78 -10.95 31.34
C PRO A 2 -11.02 -10.09 31.66
N ARG A 3 -10.87 -8.93 32.33
CA ARG A 3 -12.01 -8.12 32.86
C ARG A 3 -12.94 -7.49 31.81
N ARG A 4 -12.51 -7.38 30.54
CA ARG A 4 -13.25 -6.61 29.51
C ARG A 4 -14.44 -7.36 28.90
N ARG A 5 -14.50 -8.69 29.00
CA ARG A 5 -15.52 -9.52 28.33
C ARG A 5 -16.86 -9.56 29.07
N TYR A 6 -16.86 -9.40 30.39
CA TYR A 6 -18.10 -9.40 31.21
C TYR A 6 -18.76 -8.02 31.34
N TRP A 7 -18.03 -6.94 31.03
CA TRP A 7 -18.56 -5.58 31.14
C TRP A 7 -19.78 -5.35 30.24
N LEU A 8 -19.75 -5.87 29.02
CA LEU A 8 -20.90 -5.84 28.11
C LEU A 8 -22.12 -6.56 28.70
N SER A 9 -21.92 -7.74 29.29
CA SER A 9 -23.02 -8.48 29.94
C SER A 9 -23.63 -7.70 31.10
N TYR A 10 -22.83 -7.03 31.93
CA TYR A 10 -23.34 -6.19 33.02
C TYR A 10 -24.09 -4.95 32.52
N VAL A 11 -23.62 -4.34 31.43
CA VAL A 11 -24.32 -3.21 30.78
C VAL A 11 -25.68 -3.66 30.25
N TYR A 12 -25.77 -4.81 29.57
CA TYR A 12 -27.05 -5.33 29.08
C TYR A 12 -28.02 -5.67 30.22
N VAL A 13 -27.53 -6.27 31.31
CA VAL A 13 -28.34 -6.55 32.50
C VAL A 13 -28.85 -5.26 33.14
N LEU A 14 -27.98 -4.24 33.26
CA LEU A 14 -28.34 -2.95 33.84
C LEU A 14 -29.40 -2.23 32.99
N VAL A 15 -29.21 -2.19 31.66
CA VAL A 15 -30.17 -1.58 30.73
C VAL A 15 -31.50 -2.33 30.78
N GLY A 16 -31.48 -3.67 30.79
CA GLY A 16 -32.69 -4.48 30.92
C GLY A 16 -33.43 -4.23 32.24
N ALA A 17 -32.71 -4.17 33.35
CA ALA A 17 -33.28 -3.87 34.66
C ALA A 17 -33.88 -2.45 34.71
N LEU A 18 -33.21 -1.45 34.13
CA LEU A 18 -33.71 -0.09 34.04
C LEU A 18 -35.00 0.00 33.22
N LEU A 19 -35.06 -0.66 32.06
CA LEU A 19 -36.26 -0.67 31.21
C LEU A 19 -37.44 -1.34 31.91
N LEU A 20 -37.22 -2.47 32.60
CA LEU A 20 -38.25 -3.13 33.39
C LEU A 20 -38.74 -2.25 34.54
N PHE A 21 -37.81 -1.59 35.24
CA PHE A 21 -38.14 -0.67 36.32
C PHE A 21 -38.93 0.54 35.82
N SER A 22 -38.50 1.18 34.74
CA SER A 22 -39.22 2.29 34.11
C SER A 22 -40.62 1.87 33.63
N GLY A 23 -40.73 0.70 33.00
CA GLY A 23 -42.02 0.14 32.59
C GLY A 23 -42.94 -0.09 33.80
N PHE A 24 -42.41 -0.64 34.89
CA PHE A 24 -43.17 -0.82 36.13
C PHE A 24 -43.64 0.51 36.71
N VAL A 25 -42.77 1.51 36.85
CA VAL A 25 -43.11 2.83 37.41
C VAL A 25 -44.20 3.53 36.58
N LEU A 26 -44.12 3.46 35.25
CA LEU A 26 -45.08 4.10 34.36
C LEU A 26 -46.45 3.40 34.35
N LEU A 27 -46.45 2.06 34.44
CA LEU A 27 -47.68 1.26 34.32
C LEU A 27 -48.39 1.04 35.67
N TYR A 28 -47.66 1.07 36.78
CA TYR A 28 -48.21 0.83 38.12
C TYR A 28 -49.38 1.76 38.53
N PRO A 29 -49.34 3.08 38.30
CA PRO A 29 -50.44 3.96 38.72
C PRO A 29 -51.72 3.77 37.89
N VAL A 30 -51.61 3.30 36.64
CA VAL A 30 -52.74 3.17 35.69
C VAL A 30 -53.41 1.79 35.78
N ARG A 31 -52.90 0.89 36.62
CA ARG A 31 -53.35 -0.52 36.69
C ARG A 31 -54.81 -0.75 37.11
N HIS A 32 -55.48 0.27 37.65
CA HIS A 32 -56.87 0.17 38.13
C HIS A 32 -57.90 0.67 37.11
N VAL A 33 -57.46 1.14 35.93
CA VAL A 33 -58.36 1.58 34.87
C VAL A 33 -59.01 0.38 34.20
N GLU A 34 -60.33 0.43 34.00
CA GLU A 34 -61.06 -0.63 33.29
C GLU A 34 -60.49 -0.83 31.88
N GLY A 35 -60.27 -2.08 31.47
CA GLY A 35 -59.68 -2.40 30.17
C GLY A 35 -58.14 -2.42 30.12
N PHE A 36 -57.44 -1.91 31.15
CA PHE A 36 -55.98 -1.84 31.21
C PHE A 36 -55.28 -3.18 30.96
N ALA A 37 -55.77 -4.26 31.57
CA ALA A 37 -55.18 -5.59 31.40
C ALA A 37 -55.34 -6.12 29.96
N THR A 38 -56.42 -5.76 29.28
CA THR A 38 -56.69 -6.16 27.89
C THR A 38 -55.82 -5.35 26.93
N GLU A 39 -55.78 -4.03 27.10
CA GLU A 39 -54.95 -3.14 26.28
C GLU A 39 -53.45 -3.44 26.46
N LEU A 40 -53.00 -3.72 27.69
CA LEU A 40 -51.61 -4.09 27.96
C LEU A 40 -51.24 -5.42 27.28
N ARG A 41 -52.12 -6.42 27.29
CA ARG A 41 -51.88 -7.70 26.59
C ARG A 41 -51.82 -7.52 25.08
N ILE A 42 -52.69 -6.70 24.52
CA ILE A 42 -52.70 -6.38 23.08
C ILE A 42 -51.43 -5.63 22.69
N SER A 43 -51.04 -4.61 23.47
CA SER A 43 -49.85 -3.80 23.21
C SER A 43 -48.55 -4.59 23.38
N ILE A 44 -48.42 -5.39 24.44
CA ILE A 44 -47.27 -6.29 24.62
C ILE A 44 -47.23 -7.34 23.53
N GLY A 45 -48.38 -7.92 23.16
CA GLY A 45 -48.49 -8.90 22.08
C GLY A 45 -48.04 -8.33 20.73
N SER A 46 -48.52 -7.13 20.37
CA SER A 46 -48.13 -6.44 19.12
C SER A 46 -46.65 -6.12 19.10
N ASN A 47 -46.12 -5.52 20.17
CA ASN A 47 -44.71 -5.13 20.23
C ASN A 47 -43.75 -6.34 20.21
N LEU A 48 -44.14 -7.47 20.82
CA LEU A 48 -43.36 -8.70 20.75
C LEU A 48 -43.36 -9.27 19.33
N ILE A 49 -44.51 -9.26 18.65
CA ILE A 49 -44.62 -9.71 17.26
C ILE A 49 -43.79 -8.81 16.35
N ASP A 50 -43.88 -7.49 16.50
CA ASP A 50 -43.10 -6.51 15.72
C ASP A 50 -41.59 -6.68 15.94
N LEU A 51 -41.16 -6.91 17.18
CA LEU A 51 -39.76 -7.17 17.51
C LEU A 51 -39.26 -8.48 16.90
N VAL A 52 -40.05 -9.55 16.99
CA VAL A 52 -39.71 -10.85 16.41
C VAL A 52 -39.64 -10.77 14.89
N LEU A 53 -40.57 -10.05 14.25
CA LEU A 53 -40.59 -9.81 12.81
C LEU A 53 -39.38 -8.97 12.37
N ALA A 54 -39.07 -7.90 13.11
CA ALA A 54 -37.89 -7.07 12.88
C ALA A 54 -36.60 -7.89 12.98
N VAL A 55 -36.45 -8.75 13.99
CA VAL A 55 -35.28 -9.62 14.12
C VAL A 55 -35.24 -10.64 12.97
N LEU A 56 -36.35 -11.30 12.64
CA LEU A 56 -36.40 -12.30 11.58
C LEU A 56 -36.14 -11.73 10.17
N VAL A 57 -36.48 -10.46 9.91
CA VAL A 57 -36.30 -9.82 8.60
C VAL A 57 -35.00 -9.01 8.53
N LEU A 58 -34.72 -8.14 9.53
CA LEU A 58 -33.51 -7.31 9.51
C LEU A 58 -32.26 -8.12 9.81
N GLN A 59 -32.28 -9.11 10.70
CA GLN A 59 -31.06 -9.85 11.04
C GLN A 59 -30.47 -10.60 9.82
N PRO A 60 -31.23 -11.36 9.00
CA PRO A 60 -30.67 -11.96 7.79
C PRO A 60 -30.27 -10.91 6.76
N LEU A 61 -30.96 -9.76 6.66
CA LEU A 61 -30.57 -8.66 5.77
C LEU A 61 -29.20 -8.07 6.19
N VAL A 62 -29.04 -7.73 7.47
CA VAL A 62 -27.79 -7.23 8.06
C VAL A 62 -26.68 -8.28 7.94
N LEU A 63 -26.97 -9.55 8.22
CA LEU A 63 -26.01 -10.64 8.03
C LEU A 63 -25.69 -10.87 6.55
N SER A 64 -26.60 -10.64 5.61
CA SER A 64 -26.35 -10.76 4.17
C SER A 64 -25.45 -9.62 3.65
N LEU A 65 -25.63 -8.42 4.20
CA LEU A 65 -24.78 -7.26 3.93
C LEU A 65 -23.37 -7.47 4.53
N ASN A 66 -23.28 -8.09 5.72
CA ASN A 66 -22.02 -8.24 6.43
C ASN A 66 -21.23 -9.52 6.06
N ARG A 67 -21.90 -10.64 5.72
CA ARG A 67 -21.25 -11.93 5.33
C ARG A 67 -20.48 -11.85 4.01
N ASN A 68 -20.80 -10.89 3.15
CA ASN A 68 -20.12 -10.70 1.87
C ASN A 68 -19.00 -9.64 1.91
N ALA A 69 -18.85 -8.91 3.02
CA ALA A 69 -17.98 -7.74 3.07
C ALA A 69 -16.53 -8.08 3.44
N VAL A 70 -16.27 -9.07 4.31
CA VAL A 70 -14.91 -9.37 4.79
C VAL A 70 -14.68 -10.87 4.95
N ARG A 71 -13.87 -11.46 4.06
CA ARG A 71 -13.34 -12.83 4.23
C ARG A 71 -11.93 -12.75 4.80
N TRP A 72 -11.72 -13.44 5.93
CA TRP A 72 -10.40 -13.56 6.52
C TRP A 72 -9.65 -14.72 5.86
N ARG A 73 -8.47 -14.44 5.32
CA ARG A 73 -7.54 -15.48 4.86
C ARG A 73 -6.28 -15.46 5.71
N ASN A 74 -5.77 -16.65 6.00
CA ASN A 74 -4.53 -16.79 6.77
C ASN A 74 -3.28 -16.45 5.94
N ARG A 75 -3.40 -16.47 4.60
CA ARG A 75 -2.32 -16.15 3.65
C ARG A 75 -2.90 -15.69 2.32
N LEU A 76 -2.12 -14.91 1.56
CA LEU A 76 -2.43 -14.59 0.17
C LEU A 76 -2.04 -15.75 -0.73
N ASP A 77 -2.98 -16.20 -1.55
CA ASP A 77 -2.71 -17.20 -2.58
C ASP A 77 -2.35 -16.50 -3.90
N TYR A 78 -1.05 -16.45 -4.22
CA TYR A 78 -0.57 -15.84 -5.46
C TYR A 78 -1.12 -16.49 -6.73
N ARG A 79 -1.43 -17.80 -6.70
CA ARG A 79 -2.06 -18.46 -7.85
C ARG A 79 -3.49 -17.97 -8.03
N ASP A 80 -4.22 -17.74 -6.94
CA ASP A 80 -5.55 -17.14 -6.99
C ASP A 80 -5.50 -15.72 -7.53
N VAL A 81 -4.53 -14.91 -7.09
CA VAL A 81 -4.31 -13.55 -7.62
C VAL A 81 -4.03 -13.57 -9.12
N ILE A 82 -3.12 -14.43 -9.60
CA ILE A 82 -2.81 -14.55 -11.03
C ILE A 82 -4.05 -14.97 -11.83
N ARG A 83 -4.85 -15.93 -11.32
CA ARG A 83 -6.11 -16.33 -11.97
C ARG A 83 -7.10 -15.18 -12.06
N ARG A 84 -7.16 -14.30 -11.05
CA ARG A 84 -8.01 -13.10 -11.07
C ARG A 84 -7.51 -12.11 -12.11
N ILE A 85 -6.20 -11.84 -12.16
CA ILE A 85 -5.59 -10.96 -13.18
C ILE A 85 -5.92 -11.45 -14.60
N ASN A 86 -5.83 -12.75 -14.84
CA ASN A 86 -6.19 -13.33 -16.14
C ASN A 86 -7.64 -13.08 -16.55
N LYS A 87 -8.54 -12.83 -15.59
CA LYS A 87 -9.96 -12.54 -15.81
C LYS A 87 -10.29 -11.06 -15.59
N ALA A 88 -9.29 -10.22 -15.36
CA ALA A 88 -9.52 -8.81 -15.09
C ALA A 88 -10.09 -8.11 -16.32
N GLU A 89 -11.00 -7.17 -16.08
CA GLU A 89 -11.73 -6.43 -17.13
C GLU A 89 -11.49 -4.91 -17.07
N ASP A 90 -11.17 -4.33 -15.91
CA ASP A 90 -10.97 -2.88 -15.75
C ASP A 90 -9.56 -2.57 -15.27
N ARG A 91 -9.19 -3.03 -14.06
CA ARG A 91 -7.91 -2.61 -13.47
C ARG A 91 -7.32 -3.53 -12.41
N VAL A 92 -6.03 -3.36 -12.22
CA VAL A 92 -5.22 -4.04 -11.21
C VAL A 92 -4.31 -3.02 -10.52
N ASP A 93 -4.46 -2.89 -9.20
CA ASP A 93 -3.68 -1.95 -8.38
C ASP A 93 -2.89 -2.71 -7.30
N LEU A 94 -1.59 -2.45 -7.17
CA LEU A 94 -0.71 -3.06 -6.17
C LEU A 94 0.02 -1.98 -5.39
N TRP A 95 0.02 -2.04 -4.06
CA TRP A 95 0.86 -1.15 -3.22
C TRP A 95 1.52 -1.92 -2.09
N LYS A 96 2.84 -2.09 -2.16
CA LYS A 96 3.62 -2.92 -1.23
C LYS A 96 5.08 -2.46 -1.15
N TYR A 97 5.80 -2.95 -0.14
CA TYR A 97 7.27 -2.91 -0.17
C TYR A 97 7.81 -3.76 -1.32
N TRP A 98 7.41 -5.04 -1.41
CA TRP A 98 7.65 -5.92 -2.55
C TRP A 98 6.53 -6.97 -2.70
N THR A 99 6.50 -7.67 -3.84
CA THR A 99 5.51 -8.69 -4.16
C THR A 99 6.15 -10.03 -4.49
N GLY A 100 5.62 -11.12 -3.91
CA GLY A 100 6.02 -12.48 -4.28
C GLY A 100 5.53 -12.91 -5.66
N LEU A 101 4.71 -12.10 -6.34
CA LEU A 101 4.30 -12.35 -7.73
C LEU A 101 5.48 -12.30 -8.72
N LEU A 102 6.54 -11.58 -8.37
CA LEU A 102 7.77 -11.43 -9.14
C LEU A 102 8.87 -12.41 -8.67
N GLU A 103 8.58 -13.28 -7.70
CA GLU A 103 9.52 -14.32 -7.29
C GLU A 103 9.48 -15.51 -8.28
N PRO A 104 10.56 -16.29 -8.42
CA PRO A 104 10.68 -17.33 -9.45
C PRO A 104 9.49 -18.29 -9.58
N PRO A 105 8.82 -18.75 -8.49
CA PRO A 105 7.66 -19.65 -8.60
C PRO A 105 6.44 -19.06 -9.30
N HIS A 106 6.35 -17.73 -9.40
CA HIS A 106 5.15 -17.01 -9.85
C HIS A 106 5.43 -16.06 -11.01
N ARG A 107 6.68 -15.61 -11.19
CA ARG A 107 7.11 -14.59 -12.15
C ARG A 107 6.56 -14.83 -13.55
N GLN A 108 6.81 -16.00 -14.14
CA GLN A 108 6.42 -16.27 -15.53
C GLN A 108 4.89 -16.20 -15.72
N ALA A 109 4.15 -16.81 -14.80
CA ALA A 109 2.70 -16.82 -14.84
C ALA A 109 2.11 -15.41 -14.60
N PHE A 110 2.73 -14.64 -13.71
CA PHE A 110 2.35 -13.25 -13.46
C PHE A 110 2.62 -12.36 -14.68
N VAL A 111 3.82 -12.38 -15.27
CA VAL A 111 4.16 -11.59 -16.46
C VAL A 111 3.23 -11.92 -17.63
N THR A 112 2.96 -13.21 -17.85
CA THR A 112 2.02 -13.66 -18.89
C THR A 112 0.62 -13.09 -18.65
N ALA A 113 0.15 -13.12 -17.39
CA ALA A 113 -1.16 -12.61 -17.02
C ALA A 113 -1.26 -11.07 -17.16
N VAL A 114 -0.20 -10.34 -16.80
CA VAL A 114 -0.11 -8.89 -16.98
C VAL A 114 -0.22 -8.53 -18.47
N ARG A 115 0.58 -9.18 -19.34
CA ARG A 115 0.53 -8.94 -20.79
C ARG A 115 -0.86 -9.20 -21.37
N ALA A 116 -1.45 -10.35 -21.04
CA ALA A 116 -2.78 -10.70 -21.50
C ALA A 116 -3.86 -9.71 -21.04
N ALA A 117 -3.73 -9.17 -19.82
CA ALA A 117 -4.65 -8.16 -19.30
C ALA A 117 -4.47 -6.80 -19.99
N LEU A 118 -3.23 -6.36 -20.20
CA LEU A 118 -2.93 -5.14 -20.94
C LEU A 118 -3.45 -5.20 -22.39
N ASP A 119 -3.32 -6.34 -23.07
CA ASP A 119 -3.86 -6.53 -24.42
C ASP A 119 -5.40 -6.48 -24.47
N ARG A 120 -6.08 -6.66 -23.33
CA ARG A 120 -7.54 -6.43 -23.19
C ARG A 120 -7.92 -5.00 -22.78
N GLY A 121 -6.94 -4.11 -22.61
CA GLY A 121 -7.18 -2.73 -22.16
C GLY A 121 -7.25 -2.55 -20.65
N VAL A 122 -6.89 -3.57 -19.85
CA VAL A 122 -6.90 -3.48 -18.38
C VAL A 122 -5.78 -2.56 -17.91
N ARG A 123 -6.08 -1.63 -17.01
CA ARG A 123 -5.07 -0.74 -16.41
C ARG A 123 -4.33 -1.42 -15.27
N PHE A 124 -3.02 -1.27 -15.24
CA PHE A 124 -2.12 -1.81 -14.24
C PHE A 124 -1.36 -0.69 -13.56
N ARG A 125 -1.47 -0.61 -12.23
CA ARG A 125 -0.73 0.36 -11.41
C ARG A 125 -0.02 -0.36 -10.28
N ILE A 126 1.30 -0.23 -10.24
CA ILE A 126 2.13 -0.86 -9.22
C ILE A 126 2.92 0.20 -8.49
N LEU A 127 2.74 0.27 -7.17
CA LEU A 127 3.45 1.16 -6.27
C LEU A 127 4.36 0.32 -5.36
N LEU A 128 5.67 0.46 -5.54
CA LEU A 128 6.69 -0.21 -4.72
C LEU A 128 7.45 0.78 -3.84
N THR A 129 8.10 0.27 -2.79
CA THR A 129 8.95 1.07 -1.91
C THR A 129 10.39 1.07 -2.42
N ASP A 130 11.03 2.24 -2.39
CA ASP A 130 12.46 2.38 -2.66
C ASP A 130 13.28 1.56 -1.64
N PRO A 131 14.13 0.61 -2.08
CA PRO A 131 14.95 -0.21 -1.18
C PRO A 131 15.95 0.60 -0.34
N SER A 132 16.31 1.81 -0.77
CA SER A 132 17.22 2.71 -0.06
C SER A 132 16.54 3.61 0.98
N CYS A 133 15.20 3.55 1.13
CA CYS A 133 14.53 4.41 2.11
C CYS A 133 14.57 3.84 3.55
N PRO A 134 14.45 4.69 4.58
CA PRO A 134 14.44 4.26 5.98
C PRO A 134 13.38 3.19 6.30
N ASP A 135 12.19 3.32 5.71
CA ASP A 135 11.09 2.37 5.93
C ASP A 135 11.41 0.99 5.35
N ALA A 136 12.13 0.92 4.23
CA ALA A 136 12.57 -0.36 3.65
C ALA A 136 13.58 -1.06 4.57
N ALA A 137 14.52 -0.31 5.16
CA ALA A 137 15.48 -0.83 6.12
C ALA A 137 14.81 -1.34 7.41
N GLU A 138 13.84 -0.58 7.95
CA GLU A 138 13.04 -1.03 9.10
C GLU A 138 12.24 -2.28 8.75
N ARG A 139 11.64 -2.29 7.56
CA ARG A 139 10.89 -3.46 7.10
C ARG A 139 11.77 -4.70 6.98
N ALA A 140 12.99 -4.57 6.48
CA ALA A 140 13.95 -5.65 6.38
C ALA A 140 14.31 -6.24 7.75
N ARG A 141 14.49 -5.39 8.78
CA ARG A 141 14.70 -5.84 10.17
C ARG A 141 13.52 -6.64 10.70
N GLN A 142 12.30 -6.19 10.42
CA GLN A 142 11.08 -6.84 10.91
C GLN A 142 10.84 -8.24 10.34
N VAL A 143 11.30 -8.53 9.12
CA VAL A 143 11.04 -9.80 8.42
C VAL A 143 12.24 -10.73 8.35
N ALA A 144 13.29 -10.42 9.10
CA ALA A 144 14.47 -11.28 9.22
C ALA A 144 14.03 -12.72 9.57
N PRO A 145 14.63 -13.76 8.95
CA PRO A 145 15.85 -13.74 8.14
C PRO A 145 15.66 -13.50 6.63
N THR A 146 14.48 -13.06 6.17
CA THR A 146 14.30 -12.77 4.74
C THR A 146 15.17 -11.57 4.32
N ASP A 147 15.94 -11.73 3.26
CA ASP A 147 16.63 -10.60 2.60
C ASP A 147 15.62 -9.77 1.79
N ALA A 148 14.92 -8.88 2.50
CA ALA A 148 13.86 -8.08 1.94
C ALA A 148 14.36 -6.97 1.01
N VAL A 149 15.54 -6.40 1.28
CA VAL A 149 16.12 -5.32 0.47
C VAL A 149 16.45 -5.86 -0.92
N THR A 150 17.11 -7.03 -1.00
CA THR A 150 17.36 -7.70 -2.28
C THR A 150 16.06 -8.03 -3.00
N ALA A 151 15.04 -8.50 -2.29
CA ALA A 151 13.74 -8.81 -2.91
C ALA A 151 13.03 -7.55 -3.46
N MET A 152 13.09 -6.42 -2.75
CA MET A 152 12.57 -5.12 -3.21
C MET A 152 13.30 -4.67 -4.48
N ARG A 153 14.63 -4.67 -4.48
CA ARG A 153 15.47 -4.32 -5.64
C ARG A 153 15.12 -5.20 -6.85
N GLN A 154 15.13 -6.52 -6.69
CA GLN A 154 14.82 -7.46 -7.77
C GLN A 154 13.41 -7.29 -8.32
N ASN A 155 12.43 -6.91 -7.49
CA ASN A 155 11.07 -6.61 -7.95
C ASN A 155 11.07 -5.39 -8.89
N ILE A 156 11.78 -4.33 -8.52
CA ILE A 156 11.87 -3.10 -9.34
C ILE A 156 12.60 -3.40 -10.66
N GLU A 157 13.72 -4.14 -10.61
CA GLU A 157 14.48 -4.54 -11.80
C GLU A 157 13.61 -5.34 -12.78
N GLN A 158 12.86 -6.33 -12.29
CA GLN A 158 11.98 -7.13 -13.14
C GLN A 158 10.82 -6.32 -13.73
N LEU A 159 10.33 -5.31 -13.01
CA LEU A 159 9.31 -4.40 -13.54
C LEU A 159 9.90 -3.44 -14.58
N ALA A 160 11.15 -3.04 -14.42
CA ALA A 160 11.87 -2.24 -15.41
C ALA A 160 12.05 -3.03 -16.72
N GLU A 161 12.52 -4.28 -16.62
CA GLU A 161 12.60 -5.21 -17.76
C GLU A 161 11.23 -5.37 -18.45
N LEU A 162 10.18 -5.63 -17.66
CA LEU A 162 8.83 -5.77 -18.21
C LEU A 162 8.38 -4.48 -18.91
N THR A 163 8.62 -3.31 -18.32
CA THR A 163 8.24 -2.02 -18.91
C THR A 163 8.94 -1.79 -20.24
N ALA A 164 10.23 -2.11 -20.35
CA ALA A 164 11.00 -1.98 -21.57
C ALA A 164 10.55 -2.93 -22.69
N GLU A 165 10.03 -4.11 -22.34
CA GLU A 165 9.53 -5.12 -23.29
C GLU A 165 8.08 -4.87 -23.74
N LEU A 166 7.34 -3.96 -23.10
CA LEU A 166 5.94 -3.71 -23.44
C LEU A 166 5.81 -2.91 -24.75
N PRO A 167 4.86 -3.27 -25.62
CA PRO A 167 4.52 -2.45 -26.79
C PRO A 167 4.10 -1.04 -26.39
N SER A 168 4.45 -0.02 -27.18
CA SER A 168 4.12 1.39 -26.87
C SER A 168 2.62 1.65 -26.65
N ARG A 169 1.74 0.86 -27.29
CA ARG A 169 0.28 0.90 -27.06
C ARG A 169 -0.14 0.63 -25.60
N ASN A 170 0.70 -0.07 -24.84
CA ASN A 170 0.42 -0.44 -23.45
C ASN A 170 1.06 0.54 -22.45
N ALA A 171 1.82 1.54 -22.91
CA ALA A 171 2.56 2.46 -22.03
C ALA A 171 1.64 3.26 -21.09
N GLU A 172 0.46 3.68 -21.57
CA GLU A 172 -0.51 4.40 -20.74
C GLU A 172 -1.30 3.48 -19.80
N LEU A 173 -1.36 2.19 -20.13
CA LEU A 173 -2.09 1.19 -19.34
C LEU A 173 -1.23 0.59 -18.24
N PHE A 174 0.10 0.63 -18.35
CA PHE A 174 1.02 0.04 -17.38
C PHE A 174 1.86 1.10 -16.68
N GLY A 175 1.49 1.43 -15.44
CA GLY A 175 2.22 2.37 -14.60
C GLY A 175 2.93 1.67 -13.45
N VAL A 176 4.22 1.98 -13.28
CA VAL A 176 4.97 1.63 -12.07
C VAL A 176 5.53 2.90 -11.45
N ARG A 177 5.30 3.07 -10.14
CA ARG A 177 5.79 4.20 -9.35
C ARG A 177 6.57 3.68 -8.14
N ILE A 178 7.64 4.36 -7.80
CA ILE A 178 8.50 4.06 -6.65
C ILE A 178 8.32 5.15 -5.60
N SER A 179 8.11 4.70 -4.36
CA SER A 179 7.81 5.53 -3.21
C SER A 179 8.99 5.57 -2.25
N ALA A 180 9.45 6.78 -1.89
CA ALA A 180 10.43 6.97 -0.82
C ALA A 180 9.87 6.65 0.58
N PHE A 181 8.57 6.37 0.70
CA PHE A 181 7.88 6.01 1.94
C PHE A 181 7.25 4.62 1.83
N GLY A 182 7.35 3.86 2.91
CA GLY A 182 6.74 2.54 3.02
C GLY A 182 5.21 2.62 3.16
N PRO A 183 4.47 1.67 2.58
CA PRO A 183 3.04 1.56 2.86
C PRO A 183 2.79 1.23 4.34
N ALA A 184 1.77 1.85 4.94
CA ALA A 184 1.19 1.38 6.20
C ALA A 184 0.45 0.03 6.02
N HIS A 185 -0.04 -0.24 4.81
CA HIS A 185 -0.84 -1.42 4.48
C HIS A 185 -0.53 -1.96 3.09
N ALA A 186 -0.50 -3.27 2.94
CA ALA A 186 -0.39 -3.88 1.62
C ALA A 186 -1.74 -3.92 0.93
N ILE A 187 -1.78 -3.50 -0.33
CA ILE A 187 -2.97 -3.52 -1.17
C ILE A 187 -2.73 -4.40 -2.40
N TYR A 188 -3.71 -5.26 -2.68
CA TYR A 188 -3.89 -5.95 -3.96
C TYR A 188 -5.33 -5.78 -4.42
N ARG A 189 -5.53 -5.10 -5.54
CA ARG A 189 -6.83 -4.95 -6.17
C ARG A 189 -6.83 -5.64 -7.52
N VAL A 190 -7.91 -6.35 -7.82
CA VAL A 190 -8.27 -6.80 -9.17
C VAL A 190 -9.75 -6.49 -9.36
N ASP A 191 -10.07 -5.49 -10.18
CA ASP A 191 -11.41 -4.96 -10.40
C ASP A 191 -12.14 -4.62 -9.09
N ASP A 192 -13.23 -5.33 -8.80
CA ASP A 192 -14.07 -5.21 -7.59
C ASP A 192 -13.55 -6.04 -6.40
N TRP A 193 -12.44 -6.74 -6.55
CA TRP A 193 -11.81 -7.50 -5.48
C TRP A 193 -10.61 -6.77 -4.90
N LEU A 194 -10.55 -6.71 -3.57
CA LEU A 194 -9.47 -6.06 -2.84
C LEU A 194 -9.00 -6.97 -1.70
N SER A 195 -7.71 -7.27 -1.66
CA SER A 195 -7.05 -7.79 -0.47
C SER A 195 -6.22 -6.70 0.18
N TYR A 196 -6.40 -6.55 1.48
CA TYR A 196 -5.65 -5.65 2.33
C TYR A 196 -4.98 -6.44 3.46
N GLY A 197 -3.69 -6.19 3.67
CA GLY A 197 -2.89 -6.86 4.69
C GLY A 197 -2.10 -5.87 5.55
N LEU A 198 -2.06 -6.14 6.85
CA LEU A 198 -1.19 -5.41 7.78
C LEU A 198 0.24 -5.98 7.72
N PHE A 199 1.23 -5.11 7.79
CA PHE A 199 2.63 -5.51 7.98
C PHE A 199 2.84 -5.95 9.43
N ARG A 200 3.37 -7.16 9.62
CA ARG A 200 3.78 -7.73 10.92
C ARG A 200 5.21 -8.29 10.81
N ASP A 201 5.63 -9.11 11.76
CA ASP A 201 6.93 -9.80 11.84
C ASP A 201 7.25 -10.76 10.67
N ARG A 202 6.34 -10.93 9.70
CA ARG A 202 6.53 -11.82 8.54
C ARG A 202 6.19 -11.14 7.23
N ARG A 203 6.50 -11.78 6.10
CA ARG A 203 6.08 -11.30 4.77
C ARG A 203 4.57 -11.12 4.74
N VAL A 204 4.07 -10.12 4.01
CA VAL A 204 2.62 -9.84 4.04
C VAL A 204 1.79 -10.99 3.47
N SER A 205 2.31 -11.72 2.49
CA SER A 205 1.66 -12.92 1.96
C SER A 205 1.52 -14.04 2.99
N GLU A 206 2.34 -14.03 4.03
CA GLU A 206 2.36 -15.02 5.12
C GLU A 206 1.55 -14.58 6.34
N ASN A 207 1.07 -13.34 6.34
CA ASN A 207 0.20 -12.79 7.37
C ASN A 207 -1.27 -12.97 7.01
N SER A 208 -2.13 -12.89 8.02
CA SER A 208 -3.56 -12.84 7.80
C SER A 208 -3.93 -11.59 7.01
N GLN A 209 -4.71 -11.80 5.94
CA GLN A 209 -5.21 -10.75 5.07
C GLN A 209 -6.73 -10.69 5.16
N ARG A 210 -7.25 -9.47 5.04
CA ARG A 210 -8.68 -9.22 4.91
C ARG A 210 -8.97 -9.07 3.43
N GLU A 211 -9.75 -9.99 2.88
CA GLU A 211 -10.32 -9.86 1.55
C GLU A 211 -11.69 -9.21 1.66
N VAL A 212 -11.87 -8.11 0.94
CA VAL A 212 -13.12 -7.38 0.88
C VAL A 212 -13.56 -7.19 -0.57
N ARG A 213 -14.86 -7.03 -0.79
CA ARG A 213 -15.35 -6.48 -2.06
C ARG A 213 -15.22 -4.97 -2.02
N VAL A 214 -14.85 -4.37 -3.15
CA VAL A 214 -14.64 -2.93 -3.30
C VAL A 214 -15.91 -2.12 -3.02
N ARG A 215 -17.09 -2.65 -3.36
CA ARG A 215 -18.40 -1.97 -3.22
C ARG A 215 -18.94 -1.93 -1.79
N GLY A 216 -18.09 -1.64 -0.81
CA GLY A 216 -18.46 -1.39 0.59
C GLY A 216 -17.51 -0.39 1.22
N ASP A 217 -17.92 0.26 2.31
CA ASP A 217 -17.26 1.43 2.91
C ASP A 217 -15.74 1.25 3.12
N LEU A 218 -15.30 0.05 3.52
CA LEU A 218 -13.88 -0.27 3.72
C LEU A 218 -13.10 -0.42 2.42
N GLY A 219 -13.75 -0.91 1.36
CA GLY A 219 -13.17 -1.01 0.03
C GLY A 219 -12.94 0.37 -0.57
N GLU A 220 -13.94 1.25 -0.49
CA GLU A 220 -13.85 2.63 -0.99
C GLU A 220 -12.74 3.42 -0.31
N LEU A 221 -12.61 3.34 1.02
CA LEU A 221 -11.55 4.03 1.76
C LEU A 221 -10.15 3.55 1.36
N ALA A 222 -9.97 2.24 1.14
CA ALA A 222 -8.69 1.70 0.68
C ALA A 222 -8.37 2.10 -0.76
N LEU A 223 -9.40 2.25 -1.62
CA LEU A 223 -9.23 2.76 -2.97
C LEU A 223 -8.87 4.25 -2.98
N GLU A 224 -9.52 5.04 -2.15
CA GLU A 224 -9.22 6.46 -1.98
C GLU A 224 -7.79 6.66 -1.48
N ALA A 225 -7.36 5.87 -0.48
CA ALA A 225 -5.98 5.89 0.00
C ALA A 225 -4.96 5.54 -1.10
N PHE A 226 -5.27 4.54 -1.94
CA PHE A 226 -4.42 4.21 -3.09
C PHE A 226 -4.40 5.34 -4.12
N ALA A 227 -5.55 5.89 -4.49
CA ALA A 227 -5.65 6.97 -5.48
C ALA A 227 -4.93 8.23 -5.01
N ASN A 228 -5.19 8.67 -3.78
CA ASN A 228 -4.51 9.81 -3.16
C ASN A 228 -2.99 9.60 -3.11
N ARG A 229 -2.54 8.39 -2.79
CA ARG A 229 -1.10 8.10 -2.81
C ARG A 229 -0.56 8.08 -4.24
N TRP A 230 -1.26 7.43 -5.17
CA TRP A 230 -0.86 7.36 -6.57
C TRP A 230 -0.64 8.76 -7.13
N ASP A 231 -1.57 9.70 -6.92
CA ASP A 231 -1.49 11.05 -7.48
C ASP A 231 -0.66 12.04 -6.64
N SER A 232 -0.03 11.58 -5.55
CA SER A 232 0.78 12.43 -4.69
C SER A 232 2.15 12.76 -5.29
N ALA A 233 2.68 13.94 -4.93
CA ALA A 233 4.03 14.36 -5.28
C ALA A 233 5.09 13.44 -4.63
N GLY A 234 6.26 13.35 -5.28
CA GLY A 234 7.41 12.59 -4.77
C GLY A 234 7.39 11.09 -5.06
N LEU A 235 6.46 10.63 -5.91
CA LEU A 235 6.57 9.32 -6.55
C LEU A 235 7.43 9.42 -7.81
N GLN A 236 8.37 8.50 -7.96
CA GLN A 236 9.26 8.43 -9.11
C GLN A 236 8.75 7.39 -10.11
N GLY A 237 8.85 7.67 -11.41
CA GLY A 237 8.79 6.62 -12.43
C GLY A 237 9.98 5.66 -12.30
N ILE A 238 9.93 4.50 -12.96
CA ILE A 238 11.07 3.54 -12.93
C ILE A 238 12.36 4.17 -13.45
N ALA A 239 12.32 4.93 -14.55
CA ALA A 239 13.52 5.56 -15.11
C ALA A 239 14.11 6.60 -14.14
N GLU A 240 13.26 7.49 -13.63
CA GLU A 240 13.61 8.50 -12.63
C GLU A 240 14.13 7.88 -11.35
N HIS A 241 13.67 6.68 -10.98
CA HIS A 241 14.17 5.98 -9.81
C HIS A 241 15.65 5.61 -9.99
N TYR A 242 16.12 5.20 -11.17
CA TYR A 242 17.49 4.75 -11.35
C TYR A 242 18.49 5.87 -11.68
N THR A 243 18.06 6.89 -12.40
CA THR A 243 18.96 7.91 -12.93
C THR A 243 18.40 9.31 -12.80
N MET A 244 19.29 10.28 -12.63
CA MET A 244 18.99 11.69 -12.75
C MET A 244 19.86 12.33 -13.81
N CYS A 245 19.27 13.16 -14.66
CA CYS A 245 19.99 13.91 -15.67
C CYS A 245 20.64 15.14 -15.02
N LEU A 246 21.96 15.22 -15.11
CA LEU A 246 22.76 16.38 -14.74
C LEU A 246 23.41 17.00 -15.97
N ARG A 247 23.34 18.33 -16.04
CA ARG A 247 24.03 19.14 -17.03
C ARG A 247 25.23 19.83 -16.39
N PHE A 248 26.41 19.49 -16.86
CA PHE A 248 27.70 20.02 -16.42
C PHE A 248 28.08 21.22 -17.29
N THR A 249 28.46 22.33 -16.66
CA THR A 249 28.89 23.54 -17.37
C THR A 249 30.37 23.79 -17.09
N ALA A 250 31.21 23.61 -18.12
CA ALA A 250 32.63 23.97 -18.10
C ALA A 250 32.89 25.14 -19.07
N PRO A 251 34.02 25.86 -18.98
CA PRO A 251 34.33 26.94 -19.92
C PRO A 251 34.36 26.45 -21.38
N GLY A 252 33.29 26.73 -22.13
CA GLY A 252 33.15 26.38 -23.54
C GLY A 252 32.51 25.02 -23.84
N GLU A 253 32.10 24.26 -22.82
CA GLU A 253 31.50 22.94 -23.01
C GLU A 253 30.32 22.71 -22.05
N VAL A 254 29.22 22.19 -22.59
CA VAL A 254 28.05 21.77 -21.83
C VAL A 254 27.79 20.31 -22.14
N VAL A 255 27.83 19.46 -21.12
CA VAL A 255 27.65 18.00 -21.27
C VAL A 255 26.53 17.54 -20.36
N GLU A 256 25.63 16.70 -20.88
CA GLU A 256 24.55 16.09 -20.12
C GLU A 256 24.87 14.62 -19.84
N HIS A 257 24.66 14.19 -18.60
CA HIS A 257 24.86 12.81 -18.17
C HIS A 257 23.66 12.33 -17.35
N ASP A 258 23.18 11.12 -17.67
CA ASP A 258 22.25 10.39 -16.82
C ASP A 258 23.05 9.60 -15.79
N LEU A 259 23.03 10.08 -14.54
CA LEU A 259 23.84 9.52 -13.46
C LEU A 259 22.98 8.75 -12.47
N ARG A 260 23.51 7.63 -11.98
CA ARG A 260 22.89 6.90 -10.87
C ARG A 260 22.97 7.72 -9.60
N TYR A 261 21.95 7.63 -8.78
CA TYR A 261 21.90 8.42 -7.55
C TYR A 261 21.14 7.74 -6.40
N VAL A 262 21.40 8.22 -5.19
CA VAL A 262 20.62 7.94 -3.98
C VAL A 262 20.28 9.22 -3.24
N LEU A 263 19.27 9.14 -2.37
CA LEU A 263 18.91 10.23 -1.46
C LEU A 263 19.43 9.89 -0.07
N HIS A 264 20.20 10.80 0.53
CA HIS A 264 20.61 10.72 1.93
C HIS A 264 20.32 12.07 2.59
N ASP A 265 19.53 12.08 3.66
CA ASP A 265 19.16 13.27 4.43
C ASP A 265 18.56 14.42 3.59
N GLY A 266 17.82 14.06 2.52
CA GLY A 266 17.19 15.00 1.59
C GLY A 266 18.10 15.51 0.47
N GLU A 267 19.37 15.13 0.48
CA GLU A 267 20.38 15.52 -0.52
C GLU A 267 20.55 14.40 -1.56
N HIS A 268 20.84 14.79 -2.80
CA HIS A 268 21.13 13.85 -3.88
C HIS A 268 22.62 13.51 -3.89
N TRP A 269 22.92 12.21 -3.93
CA TRP A 269 24.27 11.69 -4.05
C TRP A 269 24.38 10.95 -5.36
N VAL A 270 25.25 11.41 -6.25
CA VAL A 270 25.41 10.91 -7.61
C VAL A 270 26.70 10.12 -7.75
N ASP A 271 26.61 9.00 -8.47
CA ASP A 271 27.79 8.22 -8.87
C ASP A 271 28.43 8.85 -10.10
N VAL A 272 29.60 9.43 -9.91
CA VAL A 272 30.41 10.08 -10.97
C VAL A 272 31.52 9.17 -11.49
N GLY A 273 31.69 7.99 -10.92
CA GLY A 273 32.77 7.05 -11.24
C GLY A 273 32.92 6.78 -12.74
N PRO A 274 31.83 6.49 -13.48
CA PRO A 274 31.91 6.21 -14.91
C PRO A 274 32.33 7.39 -15.80
N HIS A 275 32.23 8.63 -15.29
CA HIS A 275 32.38 9.85 -16.10
C HIS A 275 33.58 10.71 -15.69
N ALA A 276 34.36 10.27 -14.68
CA ALA A 276 35.55 10.96 -14.18
C ALA A 276 35.31 12.45 -13.80
N VAL A 277 34.08 12.79 -13.37
CA VAL A 277 33.75 14.16 -12.97
C VAL A 277 34.18 14.41 -11.53
N GLY A 278 34.97 15.46 -11.31
CA GLY A 278 35.49 15.84 -10.00
C GLY A 278 34.56 16.77 -9.19
N PRO A 279 34.90 17.06 -7.93
CA PRO A 279 34.21 18.06 -7.13
C PRO A 279 34.35 19.47 -7.74
N ALA A 280 33.54 20.42 -7.26
CA ALA A 280 33.51 21.83 -7.66
C ALA A 280 33.04 22.14 -9.10
N HIS A 281 32.40 21.19 -9.77
CA HIS A 281 31.71 21.47 -11.05
C HIS A 281 30.35 22.12 -10.79
N ASP A 282 30.07 23.20 -11.51
CA ASP A 282 28.73 23.78 -11.61
C ASP A 282 27.83 22.85 -12.43
N VAL A 283 26.76 22.41 -11.80
CA VAL A 283 25.80 21.47 -12.38
C VAL A 283 24.38 21.99 -12.25
N THR A 284 23.55 21.71 -13.24
CA THR A 284 22.11 21.97 -13.21
C THR A 284 21.37 20.65 -13.40
N VAL A 285 20.23 20.47 -12.72
CA VAL A 285 19.39 19.29 -12.91
C VAL A 285 18.53 19.51 -14.15
N CYS A 286 18.60 18.60 -15.12
CA CYS A 286 17.85 18.74 -16.37
C CYS A 286 16.34 18.88 -16.09
N GLY A 287 15.70 19.89 -16.69
CA GLY A 287 14.27 20.13 -16.53
C GLY A 287 13.84 20.81 -15.23
N ARG A 288 14.76 21.10 -14.29
CA ARG A 288 14.44 21.76 -13.00
C ARG A 288 14.70 23.28 -12.99
N GLY A 289 14.84 23.88 -14.16
CA GLY A 289 15.18 25.31 -14.32
C GLY A 289 16.68 25.59 -14.12
N ASP A 290 17.04 26.86 -13.88
CA ASP A 290 18.42 27.34 -13.73
C ASP A 290 18.97 27.18 -12.30
N GLU A 291 18.39 26.29 -11.49
CA GLU A 291 18.95 25.98 -10.16
C GLU A 291 20.35 25.37 -10.32
N ARG A 292 21.35 26.09 -9.81
CA ARG A 292 22.74 25.65 -9.83
C ARG A 292 23.04 24.87 -8.57
N TYR A 293 23.78 23.79 -8.75
CA TYR A 293 24.30 22.94 -7.71
C TYR A 293 25.81 22.78 -7.94
N VAL A 294 26.52 22.38 -6.89
CA VAL A 294 27.93 22.03 -6.96
C VAL A 294 28.10 20.61 -6.47
N LEU A 295 28.98 19.86 -7.12
CA LEU A 295 29.41 18.57 -6.60
C LEU A 295 30.42 18.76 -5.47
N ALA A 296 30.04 18.32 -4.28
CA ALA A 296 30.87 18.41 -3.09
C ALA A 296 31.22 17.02 -2.57
N ASP A 297 32.42 16.92 -2.05
CA ASP A 297 32.81 15.79 -1.23
C ASP A 297 32.23 15.92 0.19
N ALA A 298 32.22 14.83 0.93
CA ALA A 298 31.72 14.73 2.30
C ALA A 298 32.69 13.96 3.20
N SER A 299 32.41 13.96 4.50
CA SER A 299 33.18 13.14 5.44
C SER A 299 33.12 11.65 5.08
N PRO A 300 34.16 10.86 5.39
CA PRO A 300 34.18 9.43 5.14
C PRO A 300 32.95 8.70 5.72
N GLU A 301 32.51 9.08 6.93
CA GLU A 301 31.33 8.49 7.58
C GLU A 301 30.03 8.75 6.81
N THR A 302 29.85 9.96 6.28
CA THR A 302 28.65 10.29 5.50
C THR A 302 28.66 9.56 4.16
N ARG A 303 29.84 9.45 3.54
CA ARG A 303 30.01 8.69 2.30
C ARG A 303 29.71 7.21 2.49
N GLU A 304 30.17 6.60 3.60
CA GLU A 304 29.88 5.20 3.92
C GLU A 304 28.36 4.94 4.05
N ARG A 305 27.63 5.86 4.70
CA ARG A 305 26.16 5.78 4.76
C ARG A 305 25.51 5.88 3.40
N ALA A 306 25.93 6.85 2.57
CA ALA A 306 25.44 6.99 1.20
C ALA A 306 25.73 5.74 0.34
N LEU A 307 26.92 5.15 0.49
CA LEU A 307 27.29 3.89 -0.18
C LEU A 307 26.43 2.71 0.28
N ALA A 308 26.06 2.63 1.56
CA ALA A 308 25.13 1.60 2.03
C ALA A 308 23.72 1.74 1.39
N LEU A 309 23.24 2.98 1.22
CA LEU A 309 21.98 3.27 0.51
C LEU A 309 22.10 2.93 -0.98
N TYR A 310 23.24 3.25 -1.60
CA TYR A 310 23.56 2.89 -2.98
C TYR A 310 23.56 1.38 -3.17
N ALA A 311 24.21 0.65 -2.26
CA ALA A 311 24.24 -0.81 -2.29
C ALA A 311 22.85 -1.43 -2.11
N ALA A 312 21.99 -0.84 -1.29
CA ALA A 312 20.60 -1.28 -1.16
C ALA A 312 19.80 -1.13 -2.47
N LYS A 313 20.05 -0.05 -3.21
CA LYS A 313 19.34 0.30 -4.44
C LYS A 313 19.86 -0.41 -5.69
N TYR A 314 21.17 -0.45 -5.88
CA TYR A 314 21.81 -0.97 -7.10
C TYR A 314 22.48 -2.34 -6.89
N GLY A 315 22.58 -2.81 -5.64
CA GLY A 315 23.43 -3.94 -5.29
C GLY A 315 24.86 -3.51 -4.94
N PRO A 316 25.69 -4.42 -4.43
CA PRO A 316 27.07 -4.10 -4.05
C PRO A 316 27.88 -3.68 -5.27
N ASP A 317 28.44 -2.48 -5.24
CA ASP A 317 29.32 -1.90 -6.26
C ASP A 317 30.57 -1.35 -5.57
N GLN A 318 31.74 -1.87 -5.93
CA GLN A 318 33.01 -1.50 -5.29
C GLN A 318 33.63 -0.25 -5.92
N ASP A 319 33.19 0.12 -7.12
CA ASP A 319 33.77 1.22 -7.90
C ASP A 319 32.92 2.50 -7.86
N ALA A 320 31.79 2.47 -7.14
CA ALA A 320 30.89 3.61 -7.01
C ALA A 320 31.60 4.81 -6.35
N ALA A 321 31.65 5.94 -7.06
CA ALA A 321 32.26 7.18 -6.60
C ALA A 321 31.16 8.22 -6.35
N LEU A 322 30.65 8.28 -5.12
CA LEU A 322 29.53 9.15 -4.78
C LEU A 322 29.99 10.56 -4.40
N LEU A 323 29.43 11.56 -5.10
CA LEU A 323 29.53 12.97 -4.74
C LEU A 323 28.15 13.55 -4.42
N ARG A 324 28.12 14.52 -3.51
CA ARG A 324 26.89 15.16 -3.08
C ARG A 324 26.58 16.39 -3.92
N LEU A 325 25.33 16.52 -4.35
CA LEU A 325 24.78 17.75 -4.93
C LEU A 325 24.39 18.72 -3.81
N ILE A 326 25.09 19.84 -3.72
CA ILE A 326 24.77 20.94 -2.78
C ILE A 326 24.32 22.18 -3.54
N ASN A 327 23.35 22.91 -2.99
CA ASN A 327 23.02 24.25 -3.48
C ASN A 327 24.06 25.21 -2.87
N PRO A 328 24.83 25.97 -3.69
CA PRO A 328 25.93 26.81 -3.23
C PRO A 328 25.54 27.95 -2.27
#